data_AF-A0A4Q3YN86-F1
#
_entry.id   AF-A0A4Q3YN86-F1
#
_cell.length_a   1.000
_cell.length_b   1.000
_cell.length_c   1.000
_cell.angle_alpha   90.00
_cell.angle_beta   90.00
_cell.angle_gamma   90.00
#
_symmetry.space_group_name_H-M   'P 1'
#
loop_
_entity.id
_entity.type
_entity.pdbx_description
1 polymer ?
#
loop_
_entity_poly.entity_id
_entity_poly.type
_entity_poly.pdbx_seq_one_letter_code
_entity_poly.pdbx_strand_id
1 'polypeptide(L)'
;MITSIRENGRDNTAGGDVAPQAGTKYVTPLADIGGSGAYFFIPLSSAPNNYEFNMNLAAAYFPFNEGWLGGHTRNASNTNGGVQDTLTATSGISIGTHFVDNAGGNFTINLSTLNWRGTPATSQNGVLLVTGQKNEDNYALSSDNANGSFSVALKDNEVDGAGTERDPIAFVYIPVAAAGNDLVTAVGRIQSDGTSEIAGGNFTVTKLVESFPPVNATASTTELEFDVVVADATGIAVGQSVTGDGVPLGTTVAAVNGTTITLSQASTATATDVALTFTTPPTQGRWLLKIAGQTATTGTLILTPCTGGPNNRDNIVSYQWDEAQQGWVVESRDIVPAMGVPVLEDGATGDEDMFNFVFLTTQPSNTQPTVSITSPANGAEIFTGNSVTITADAADTAPGTVTAVEFYLNGQL
;
A
#
# COMPACT_ATOMS: atom_id res chain seq x y z
N MET A 1 1.70 -13.56 -0.58
CA MET A 1 1.16 -12.41 -1.35
C MET A 1 0.56 -11.44 -0.37
N ILE A 2 0.75 -10.14 -0.55
CA ILE A 2 0.08 -9.06 0.20
C ILE A 2 -0.68 -8.19 -0.79
N THR A 3 -1.83 -7.67 -0.38
CA THR A 3 -2.72 -6.86 -1.21
C THR A 3 -3.08 -5.56 -0.51
N SER A 4 -3.47 -4.54 -1.28
CA SER A 4 -3.91 -3.24 -0.76
C SER A 4 -4.84 -2.54 -1.77
N ILE A 5 -5.76 -1.69 -1.29
CA ILE A 5 -6.58 -0.86 -2.18
C ILE A 5 -5.81 0.39 -2.61
N ARG A 6 -5.80 0.64 -3.92
CA ARG A 6 -5.09 1.75 -4.56
C ARG A 6 -6.04 2.82 -5.11
N GLU A 7 -7.19 2.95 -4.48
CA GLU A 7 -8.19 3.99 -4.74
C GLU A 7 -8.95 4.37 -3.47
N ASN A 8 -9.06 5.67 -3.21
CA ASN A 8 -9.71 6.19 -2.02
C ASN A 8 -11.19 6.43 -2.30
N GLY A 9 -12.01 5.40 -2.04
CA GLY A 9 -13.45 5.49 -2.26
C GLY A 9 -13.82 5.52 -3.73
N ARG A 10 -14.34 4.40 -4.26
CA ARG A 10 -14.75 4.33 -5.66
C ARG A 10 -16.27 4.39 -5.79
N ASP A 11 -16.79 5.31 -6.61
CA ASP A 11 -18.19 5.31 -7.01
C ASP A 11 -18.32 4.91 -8.48
N ASN A 12 -18.88 3.72 -8.72
CA ASN A 12 -19.08 3.15 -10.05
C ASN A 12 -20.48 3.39 -10.61
N THR A 13 -21.33 4.17 -9.94
CA THR A 13 -22.73 4.35 -10.37
C THR A 13 -22.83 4.85 -11.81
N ALA A 14 -21.92 5.74 -12.24
CA ALA A 14 -21.84 6.22 -13.61
C ALA A 14 -21.35 5.16 -14.62
N GLY A 15 -20.64 4.12 -14.15
CA GLY A 15 -20.17 2.98 -14.92
C GLY A 15 -21.20 1.86 -15.06
N GLY A 16 -22.37 1.98 -14.42
CA GLY A 16 -23.47 1.01 -14.53
C GLY A 16 -23.69 0.16 -13.27
N ASP A 17 -22.92 0.36 -12.20
CA ASP A 17 -23.17 -0.29 -10.91
C ASP A 17 -24.54 0.16 -10.39
N VAL A 18 -25.51 -0.75 -10.40
CA VAL A 18 -26.86 -0.52 -9.90
C VAL A 18 -26.97 -0.96 -8.45
N ALA A 19 -28.04 -0.57 -7.75
CA ALA A 19 -28.29 -1.02 -6.39
C ALA A 19 -28.19 -2.57 -6.28
N PRO A 20 -27.45 -3.11 -5.30
CA PRO A 20 -26.88 -2.44 -4.12
C PRO A 20 -25.46 -1.85 -4.29
N GLN A 21 -24.84 -1.93 -5.48
CA GLN A 21 -23.48 -1.45 -5.74
C GLN A 21 -23.37 0.07 -5.93
N ALA A 22 -24.49 0.79 -6.07
CA ALA A 22 -24.46 2.24 -6.21
C ALA A 22 -23.82 2.94 -4.99
N GLY A 23 -23.21 4.10 -5.26
CA GLY A 23 -22.51 4.95 -4.29
C GLY A 23 -21.05 4.58 -4.05
N THR A 24 -20.35 5.43 -3.29
CA THR A 24 -18.93 5.25 -2.97
C THR A 24 -18.69 4.01 -2.09
N LYS A 25 -17.73 3.18 -2.50
CA LYS A 25 -17.33 1.95 -1.80
C LYS A 25 -15.92 2.06 -1.24
N TYR A 26 -15.77 1.56 -0.02
CA TYR A 26 -14.50 1.39 0.68
C TYR A 26 -14.41 -0.08 1.03
N VAL A 27 -13.41 -0.77 0.48
CA VAL A 27 -13.27 -2.22 0.63
C VAL A 27 -11.90 -2.56 1.17
N THR A 28 -11.77 -3.78 1.68
CA THR A 28 -10.49 -4.38 2.04
C THR A 28 -10.21 -5.54 1.09
N PRO A 29 -8.94 -5.72 0.67
CA PRO A 29 -8.55 -6.88 -0.11
C PRO A 29 -7.92 -7.93 0.81
N LEU A 30 -8.10 -9.19 0.44
CA LEU A 30 -7.42 -10.29 1.12
C LEU A 30 -6.71 -11.19 0.10
N ALA A 31 -5.89 -12.13 0.58
CA ALA A 31 -5.08 -12.99 -0.27
C ALA A 31 -5.25 -14.46 0.12
N ASP A 32 -6.25 -15.15 -0.43
CA ASP A 32 -6.44 -16.58 -0.22
C ASP A 32 -5.56 -17.40 -1.18
N ILE A 33 -5.15 -18.58 -0.73
CA ILE A 33 -4.55 -19.61 -1.57
C ILE A 33 -5.68 -20.57 -1.95
N GLY A 34 -6.02 -20.67 -3.24
CA GLY A 34 -7.11 -21.56 -3.68
C GLY A 34 -6.91 -22.99 -3.16
N GLY A 35 -8.00 -23.74 -2.92
CA GLY A 35 -7.97 -25.02 -2.19
C GLY A 35 -7.03 -26.13 -2.71
N SER A 36 -6.46 -25.99 -3.92
CA SER A 36 -5.42 -26.87 -4.47
C SER A 36 -3.98 -26.37 -4.26
N GLY A 37 -3.78 -25.19 -3.68
CA GLY A 37 -2.47 -24.54 -3.56
C GLY A 37 -1.95 -23.93 -4.88
N ALA A 38 -2.70 -24.03 -5.98
CA ALA A 38 -2.20 -23.76 -7.33
C ALA A 38 -2.34 -22.31 -7.79
N TYR A 39 -3.13 -21.49 -7.09
CA TYR A 39 -3.36 -20.08 -7.44
C TYR A 39 -3.62 -19.24 -6.20
N PHE A 40 -3.38 -17.94 -6.35
CA PHE A 40 -3.85 -16.94 -5.41
C PHE A 40 -5.20 -16.39 -5.86
N PHE A 41 -6.07 -16.14 -4.90
CA PHE A 41 -7.37 -15.51 -5.09
C PHE A 41 -7.43 -14.24 -4.23
N ILE A 42 -7.84 -13.12 -4.81
CA ILE A 42 -7.97 -11.82 -4.13
C ILE A 42 -9.45 -11.46 -4.09
N PRO A 43 -10.19 -11.88 -3.06
CA PRO A 43 -11.52 -11.36 -2.84
C PRO A 43 -11.45 -9.97 -2.19
N LEU A 44 -12.53 -9.24 -2.38
CA LEU A 44 -12.75 -7.90 -1.86
C LEU A 44 -13.94 -7.95 -0.92
N SER A 45 -13.85 -7.25 0.21
CA SER A 45 -14.99 -7.08 1.10
C SER A 45 -16.17 -6.46 0.36
N SER A 46 -17.38 -6.81 0.82
CA SER A 46 -18.65 -6.31 0.27
C SER A 46 -18.91 -6.60 -1.22
N ALA A 47 -18.06 -7.40 -1.90
CA ALA A 47 -18.27 -7.78 -3.29
C ALA A 47 -19.51 -8.68 -3.42
N PRO A 48 -20.55 -8.27 -4.17
CA PRO A 48 -21.81 -9.01 -4.23
C PRO A 48 -21.72 -10.24 -5.15
N ASN A 49 -22.48 -11.28 -4.81
CA ASN A 49 -22.54 -12.51 -5.61
C ASN A 49 -23.11 -12.27 -7.01
N ASN A 50 -22.39 -12.72 -8.06
CA ASN A 50 -22.79 -12.67 -9.47
C ASN A 50 -22.94 -11.26 -10.08
N TYR A 51 -22.29 -10.26 -9.52
CA TYR A 51 -22.22 -8.92 -10.10
C TYR A 51 -20.78 -8.55 -10.44
N GLU A 52 -20.62 -7.68 -11.43
CA GLU A 52 -19.37 -6.98 -11.64
C GLU A 52 -19.13 -6.04 -10.46
N PHE A 53 -17.90 -6.02 -9.94
CA PHE A 53 -17.51 -5.18 -8.83
C PHE A 53 -16.11 -4.67 -9.07
N ASN A 54 -16.04 -3.45 -9.58
CA ASN A 54 -14.79 -2.86 -10.03
C ASN A 54 -14.13 -2.09 -8.89
N MET A 55 -12.94 -2.50 -8.48
CA MET A 55 -12.10 -1.77 -7.52
C MET A 55 -10.64 -1.83 -7.97
N ASN A 56 -9.91 -0.73 -7.80
CA ASN A 56 -8.48 -0.73 -8.08
C ASN A 56 -7.71 -1.32 -6.89
N LEU A 57 -7.02 -2.43 -7.14
CA LEU A 57 -6.16 -3.09 -6.16
C LEU A 57 -4.70 -3.10 -6.60
N ALA A 58 -3.82 -3.25 -5.62
CA ALA A 58 -2.42 -3.58 -5.78
C ALA A 58 -2.13 -4.92 -5.10
N ALA A 59 -1.20 -5.68 -5.65
CA ALA A 59 -0.75 -6.94 -5.08
C ALA A 59 0.76 -7.09 -5.25
N ALA A 60 1.41 -7.67 -4.25
CA ALA A 60 2.83 -8.00 -4.28
C ALA A 60 3.05 -9.45 -3.83
N TYR A 61 3.89 -10.15 -4.59
CA TYR A 61 4.33 -11.50 -4.29
C TYR A 61 5.75 -11.47 -3.72
N PHE A 62 5.95 -12.13 -2.57
CA PHE A 62 7.21 -12.18 -1.84
C PHE A 62 7.67 -13.64 -1.78
N PRO A 63 8.56 -14.09 -2.69
CA PRO A 63 8.94 -15.49 -2.77
C PRO A 63 9.82 -15.91 -1.58
N PHE A 64 9.44 -16.98 -0.87
CA PHE A 64 10.21 -17.47 0.28
C PHE A 64 11.60 -17.98 -0.10
N ASN A 65 11.75 -18.51 -1.32
CA ASN A 65 13.03 -18.96 -1.87
C ASN A 65 13.98 -17.80 -2.24
N GLU A 66 13.48 -16.56 -2.31
CA GLU A 66 14.28 -15.34 -2.49
C GLU A 66 14.69 -14.70 -1.14
N GLY A 67 14.37 -15.36 -0.03
CA GLY A 67 14.81 -14.97 1.32
C GLY A 67 13.88 -14.00 2.04
N TRP A 68 12.68 -13.73 1.49
CA TRP A 68 11.64 -13.02 2.24
C TRP A 68 11.17 -13.88 3.42
N LEU A 69 11.09 -13.27 4.61
CA LEU A 69 10.57 -13.91 5.81
C LEU A 69 9.06 -13.68 5.88
N GLY A 70 8.27 -14.74 5.69
CA GLY A 70 6.82 -14.63 5.69
C GLY A 70 6.14 -15.98 5.83
N GLY A 71 4.81 -15.95 5.93
CA GLY A 71 4.02 -17.15 6.10
C GLY A 71 2.53 -16.96 5.82
N HIS A 72 1.86 -18.09 5.59
CA HIS A 72 0.43 -18.22 5.42
C HIS A 72 -0.08 -19.26 6.41
N THR A 73 -1.01 -18.87 7.27
CA THR A 73 -1.56 -19.75 8.31
C THR A 73 -2.83 -20.41 7.82
N ARG A 74 -3.13 -21.62 8.28
CA ARG A 74 -4.44 -22.25 8.13
C ARG A 74 -4.79 -23.01 9.40
N ASN A 75 -6.04 -23.44 9.51
CA ASN A 75 -6.43 -24.46 10.47
C ASN A 75 -6.67 -25.79 9.74
N ALA A 76 -6.05 -26.88 10.23
CA ALA A 76 -6.05 -28.20 9.58
C ALA A 76 -7.45 -28.78 9.41
N SER A 77 -8.35 -28.43 10.34
CA SER A 77 -9.74 -28.90 10.36
C SER A 77 -10.68 -28.09 9.46
N ASN A 78 -10.18 -27.05 8.77
CA ASN A 78 -10.97 -26.10 7.98
C ASN A 78 -12.25 -25.62 8.70
N THR A 79 -12.14 -25.38 10.00
CA THR A 79 -13.21 -24.97 10.90
C THR A 79 -13.24 -23.45 11.02
N ASN A 80 -14.43 -22.86 10.91
CA ASN A 80 -14.60 -21.42 11.13
C ASN A 80 -14.19 -21.03 12.56
N GLY A 81 -13.40 -19.96 12.73
CA GLY A 81 -12.92 -19.60 14.06
C GLY A 81 -11.89 -20.59 14.66
N GLY A 82 -11.32 -21.48 13.83
CA GLY A 82 -10.43 -22.56 14.25
C GLY A 82 -9.02 -22.10 14.65
N VAL A 83 -8.33 -22.92 15.46
CA VAL A 83 -6.92 -22.69 15.82
C VAL A 83 -6.04 -22.72 14.58
N GLN A 84 -5.24 -21.68 14.37
CA GLN A 84 -4.29 -21.61 13.25
C GLN A 84 -3.08 -22.51 13.54
N ASP A 85 -3.22 -23.81 13.24
CA ASP A 85 -2.30 -24.89 13.58
C ASP A 85 -1.49 -25.43 12.38
N THR A 86 -1.65 -24.83 11.20
CA THR A 86 -0.84 -25.12 10.02
C THR A 86 -0.22 -23.86 9.44
N LEU A 87 1.01 -23.97 8.94
CA LEU A 87 1.79 -22.83 8.45
C LEU A 87 2.60 -23.23 7.21
N THR A 88 2.41 -22.49 6.13
CA THR A 88 3.30 -22.50 4.96
C THR A 88 4.14 -21.24 5.01
N ALA A 89 5.43 -21.36 5.32
CA ALA A 89 6.30 -20.22 5.59
C ALA A 89 7.73 -20.44 5.09
N THR A 90 8.52 -19.37 5.14
CA THR A 90 9.97 -19.43 4.94
C THR A 90 10.61 -20.46 5.87
N SER A 91 11.58 -21.22 5.35
CA SER A 91 12.28 -22.24 6.13
C SER A 91 12.85 -21.64 7.42
N GLY A 92 12.60 -22.29 8.56
CA GLY A 92 12.99 -21.81 9.89
C GLY A 92 11.87 -21.13 10.68
N ILE A 93 10.81 -20.66 10.03
CA ILE A 93 9.61 -20.13 10.72
C ILE A 93 8.70 -21.30 11.12
N SER A 94 8.24 -21.29 12.37
CA SER A 94 7.46 -22.40 12.96
C SER A 94 6.36 -21.90 13.90
N ILE A 95 5.27 -22.67 13.97
CA ILE A 95 4.17 -22.47 14.93
C ILE A 95 4.69 -22.72 16.36
N GLY A 96 4.20 -21.93 17.31
CA GLY A 96 4.56 -22.01 18.74
C GLY A 96 5.92 -21.39 19.08
N THR A 97 6.69 -20.95 18.08
CA THR A 97 7.94 -20.21 18.27
C THR A 97 7.88 -18.85 17.61
N HIS A 98 7.69 -18.84 16.29
CA HIS A 98 7.72 -17.63 15.47
C HIS A 98 6.32 -17.11 15.16
N PHE A 99 5.35 -18.01 15.00
CA PHE A 99 3.93 -17.68 14.92
C PHE A 99 3.21 -18.27 16.12
N VAL A 100 2.47 -17.44 16.86
CA VAL A 100 1.65 -17.88 17.99
C VAL A 100 0.22 -17.36 17.80
N ASP A 101 -0.74 -18.26 17.85
CA ASP A 101 -2.15 -17.93 17.90
C ASP A 101 -2.57 -17.70 19.36
N ASN A 102 -2.87 -16.45 19.71
CA ASN A 102 -3.26 -16.03 21.06
C ASN A 102 -4.77 -16.18 21.31
N ALA A 103 -5.49 -16.85 20.40
CA ALA A 103 -6.93 -16.97 20.33
C ALA A 103 -7.68 -15.67 19.95
N GLY A 104 -8.96 -15.84 19.60
CA GLY A 104 -9.89 -14.75 19.31
C GLY A 104 -9.56 -13.90 18.08
N GLY A 105 -8.60 -14.27 17.24
CA GLY A 105 -8.16 -13.44 16.11
C GLY A 105 -6.92 -12.60 16.40
N ASN A 106 -6.28 -12.83 17.54
CA ASN A 106 -5.04 -12.16 17.91
C ASN A 106 -3.86 -13.13 17.74
N PHE A 107 -2.79 -12.66 17.10
CA PHE A 107 -1.60 -13.44 16.81
C PHE A 107 -0.34 -12.68 17.25
N THR A 108 0.69 -13.42 17.62
CA THR A 108 2.05 -12.89 17.81
C THR A 108 2.94 -13.43 16.71
N ILE A 109 3.66 -12.54 16.02
CA ILE A 109 4.71 -12.92 15.08
C ILE A 109 6.04 -12.44 15.65
N ASN A 110 6.87 -13.37 16.09
CA ASN A 110 8.19 -13.10 16.64
C ASN A 110 9.27 -13.71 15.75
N LEU A 111 9.87 -12.87 14.90
CA LEU A 111 10.95 -13.27 14.01
C LEU A 111 12.33 -12.87 14.54
N SER A 112 12.43 -12.36 15.77
CA SER A 112 13.67 -11.79 16.34
C SER A 112 14.84 -12.77 16.45
N THR A 113 14.57 -14.08 16.42
CA THR A 113 15.57 -15.15 16.38
C THR A 113 16.11 -15.44 14.98
N LEU A 114 15.50 -14.85 13.94
CA LEU A 114 15.89 -14.96 12.55
C LEU A 114 16.55 -13.66 12.08
N ASN A 115 17.30 -13.76 10.98
CA ASN A 115 17.98 -12.62 10.39
C ASN A 115 17.58 -12.45 8.92
N TRP A 116 17.45 -11.21 8.48
CA TRP A 116 17.46 -10.86 7.08
C TRP A 116 18.84 -10.26 6.74
N ARG A 117 19.60 -10.95 5.88
CA ARG A 117 20.97 -10.57 5.45
C ARG A 117 21.91 -10.15 6.59
N GLY A 118 21.80 -10.80 7.75
CA GLY A 118 22.64 -10.54 8.92
C GLY A 118 22.07 -9.53 9.94
N THR A 119 20.92 -8.92 9.65
CA THR A 119 20.21 -8.03 10.58
C THR A 119 19.04 -8.79 11.23
N PRO A 120 18.88 -8.73 12.56
CA PRO A 120 17.74 -9.34 13.25
C PRO A 120 16.40 -8.85 12.72
N ALA A 121 15.48 -9.79 12.45
CA ALA A 121 14.13 -9.48 11.96
C ALA A 121 13.21 -9.05 13.11
N THR A 122 13.42 -7.83 13.59
CA THR A 122 12.65 -7.21 14.67
C THR A 122 11.80 -6.06 14.16
N SER A 123 10.79 -5.69 14.95
CA SER A 123 9.96 -4.51 14.70
C SER A 123 10.71 -3.17 14.69
N GLN A 124 11.87 -3.09 15.34
CA GLN A 124 12.76 -1.92 15.28
C GLN A 124 13.63 -1.88 14.03
N ASN A 125 13.66 -2.95 13.24
CA ASN A 125 14.47 -3.06 12.01
C ASN A 125 13.62 -3.18 10.73
N GLY A 126 12.30 -3.25 10.84
CA GLY A 126 11.42 -3.40 9.70
C GLY A 126 9.94 -3.36 10.06
N VAL A 127 9.12 -3.48 9.03
CA VAL A 127 7.65 -3.55 9.16
C VAL A 127 7.15 -4.96 8.92
N LEU A 128 5.99 -5.28 9.46
CA LEU A 128 5.26 -6.48 9.12
C LEU A 128 4.05 -6.09 8.28
N LEU A 129 4.00 -6.57 7.04
CA LEU A 129 2.81 -6.42 6.22
C LEU A 129 1.92 -7.66 6.42
N VAL A 130 0.63 -7.44 6.63
CA VAL A 130 -0.34 -8.49 6.92
C VAL A 130 -1.58 -8.38 6.04
N THR A 131 -2.25 -9.50 5.79
CA THR A 131 -3.56 -9.55 5.11
C THR A 131 -4.33 -10.77 5.58
N GLY A 132 -5.66 -10.74 5.49
CA GLY A 132 -6.49 -11.93 5.68
C GLY A 132 -6.20 -12.98 4.60
N GLN A 133 -6.37 -14.26 4.91
CA GLN A 133 -6.07 -15.36 3.99
C GLN A 133 -7.26 -16.27 3.71
N LYS A 134 -8.48 -15.95 4.12
CA LYS A 134 -9.67 -16.76 3.82
C LYS A 134 -10.70 -15.90 3.10
N ASN A 135 -11.39 -16.47 2.11
CA ASN A 135 -12.44 -15.78 1.36
C ASN A 135 -13.67 -15.52 2.24
N GLU A 136 -13.51 -14.54 3.11
CA GLU A 136 -14.43 -14.10 4.16
C GLU A 136 -14.27 -12.59 4.32
N ASP A 137 -15.18 -11.99 5.08
CA ASP A 137 -15.22 -10.55 5.21
C ASP A 137 -14.22 -10.04 6.27
N ASN A 138 -12.93 -10.34 6.09
CA ASN A 138 -11.90 -10.02 7.06
C ASN A 138 -10.70 -9.24 6.49
N TYR A 139 -10.03 -8.50 7.38
CA TYR A 139 -8.75 -7.85 7.12
C TYR A 139 -7.84 -7.92 8.36
N ALA A 140 -6.54 -7.75 8.15
CA ALA A 140 -5.54 -7.87 9.22
C ALA A 140 -4.82 -6.55 9.44
N LEU A 141 -4.49 -6.27 10.70
CA LEU A 141 -3.72 -5.12 11.16
C LEU A 141 -2.52 -5.62 11.95
N SER A 142 -1.43 -4.86 11.96
CA SER A 142 -0.25 -5.21 12.76
C SER A 142 0.29 -4.04 13.56
N SER A 143 0.89 -4.33 14.71
CA SER A 143 1.63 -3.36 15.50
C SER A 143 2.96 -3.96 15.90
N ASP A 144 3.92 -3.13 16.24
CA ASP A 144 5.12 -3.60 16.89
C ASP A 144 4.97 -3.76 18.39
N ASN A 145 5.93 -4.50 18.93
CA ASN A 145 6.17 -4.62 20.34
C ASN A 145 7.64 -4.25 20.65
N ALA A 146 7.87 -3.68 21.83
CA ALA A 146 9.21 -3.30 22.31
C ALA A 146 10.19 -4.50 22.43
N ASN A 147 9.69 -5.73 22.48
CA ASN A 147 10.52 -6.94 22.50
C ASN A 147 10.98 -7.40 21.10
N GLY A 148 10.68 -6.63 20.05
CA GLY A 148 11.04 -6.93 18.66
C GLY A 148 10.04 -7.81 17.91
N SER A 149 8.99 -8.31 18.56
CA SER A 149 7.90 -9.03 17.91
C SER A 149 6.83 -8.08 17.35
N PHE A 150 5.85 -8.65 16.68
CA PHE A 150 4.68 -7.96 16.16
C PHE A 150 3.41 -8.58 16.74
N SER A 151 2.45 -7.73 17.09
CA SER A 151 1.07 -8.14 17.38
C SER A 151 0.27 -8.02 16.10
N VAL A 152 -0.62 -8.97 15.84
CA VAL A 152 -1.51 -8.96 14.68
C VAL A 152 -2.93 -9.23 15.13
N ALA A 153 -3.86 -8.40 14.66
CA ALA A 153 -5.29 -8.56 14.88
C ALA A 153 -5.96 -8.84 13.53
N LEU A 154 -6.82 -9.84 13.48
CA LEU A 154 -7.73 -10.06 12.36
C LEU A 154 -9.13 -9.57 12.75
N LYS A 155 -9.71 -8.77 11.86
CA LYS A 155 -10.94 -8.02 12.03
C LYS A 155 -11.97 -8.46 11.00
N ASP A 156 -13.23 -8.46 11.41
CA ASP A 156 -14.39 -8.53 10.52
C ASP A 156 -14.71 -7.10 10.02
N ASN A 157 -14.96 -6.95 8.71
CA ASN A 157 -15.28 -5.66 8.10
C ASN A 157 -16.63 -5.08 8.55
N GLU A 158 -17.50 -5.85 9.22
CA GLU A 158 -18.78 -5.40 9.76
C GLU A 158 -18.72 -5.02 11.26
N VAL A 159 -17.57 -5.23 11.92
CA VAL A 159 -17.43 -5.07 13.38
C VAL A 159 -16.58 -3.85 13.74
N ASP A 160 -17.26 -2.79 14.16
CA ASP A 160 -16.70 -1.59 14.81
C ASP A 160 -16.02 -1.95 16.15
N GLY A 161 -14.91 -1.28 16.43
CA GLY A 161 -14.19 -1.24 17.68
C GLY A 161 -13.18 -2.38 17.83
N ALA A 162 -13.04 -2.93 19.04
CA ALA A 162 -11.95 -3.88 19.34
C ALA A 162 -12.28 -5.36 19.05
N GLY A 163 -13.46 -5.68 18.51
CA GLY A 163 -13.86 -7.08 18.26
C GLY A 163 -13.05 -7.73 17.13
N THR A 164 -12.46 -8.90 17.37
CA THR A 164 -11.62 -9.62 16.41
C THR A 164 -12.22 -10.97 16.02
N GLU A 165 -11.82 -11.51 14.87
CA GLU A 165 -12.24 -12.82 14.37
C GLU A 165 -11.04 -13.73 14.13
N ARG A 166 -11.19 -15.03 14.43
CA ARG A 166 -10.08 -15.98 14.37
C ARG A 166 -10.06 -16.76 13.06
N ASP A 167 -9.40 -16.20 12.06
CA ASP A 167 -9.24 -16.84 10.76
C ASP A 167 -7.82 -16.73 10.19
N PRO A 168 -7.52 -17.46 9.09
CA PRO A 168 -6.22 -17.43 8.43
C PRO A 168 -5.68 -16.03 8.11
N ILE A 169 -4.38 -15.83 8.33
CA ILE A 169 -3.64 -14.63 7.90
C ILE A 169 -2.45 -14.99 7.02
N ALA A 170 -2.00 -14.02 6.24
CA ALA A 170 -0.71 -14.01 5.60
C ALA A 170 0.12 -12.84 6.13
N PHE A 171 1.43 -13.04 6.23
CA PHE A 171 2.35 -12.00 6.68
C PHE A 171 3.68 -12.05 5.93
N VAL A 172 4.35 -10.90 5.83
CA VAL A 172 5.74 -10.79 5.36
C VAL A 172 6.45 -9.67 6.12
N TYR A 173 7.68 -9.94 6.54
CA TYR A 173 8.55 -8.95 7.13
C TYR A 173 9.35 -8.22 6.05
N ILE A 174 9.30 -6.89 6.06
CA ILE A 174 10.06 -6.01 5.17
C ILE A 174 11.06 -5.21 6.02
N PRO A 175 12.37 -5.52 5.96
CA PRO A 175 13.38 -4.77 6.69
C PRO A 175 13.60 -3.41 6.04
N VAL A 176 13.88 -2.38 6.86
CA VAL A 176 14.21 -1.06 6.32
C VAL A 176 15.52 -1.03 5.54
N ALA A 177 16.43 -1.95 5.87
CA ALA A 177 17.66 -2.19 5.12
C ALA A 177 17.43 -2.78 3.72
N ALA A 178 16.22 -3.25 3.39
CA ALA A 178 15.89 -3.66 2.02
C ALA A 178 15.71 -2.44 1.09
N ALA A 179 15.40 -1.27 1.65
CA ALA A 179 15.19 -0.09 0.83
C ALA A 179 16.51 0.44 0.24
N GLY A 180 16.46 0.75 -1.05
CA GLY A 180 17.57 1.33 -1.77
C GLY A 180 17.42 1.16 -3.27
N ASN A 181 18.51 0.74 -3.90
CA ASN A 181 18.67 0.71 -5.35
C ASN A 181 18.11 -0.55 -6.03
N ASP A 182 17.57 -1.49 -5.26
CA ASP A 182 16.99 -2.73 -5.77
C ASP A 182 15.45 -2.64 -5.88
N LEU A 183 14.74 -3.76 -5.82
CA LEU A 183 13.27 -3.80 -5.94
C LEU A 183 12.52 -2.94 -4.91
N VAL A 184 12.97 -2.90 -3.65
CA VAL A 184 12.36 -2.05 -2.60
C VAL A 184 12.99 -0.66 -2.64
N THR A 185 12.21 0.35 -3.02
CA THR A 185 12.69 1.74 -3.04
C THR A 185 12.47 2.46 -1.71
N ALA A 186 11.33 2.18 -1.07
CA ALA A 186 10.96 2.80 0.19
C ALA A 186 10.11 1.85 1.04
N VAL A 187 10.23 1.98 2.35
CA VAL A 187 9.47 1.23 3.35
C VAL A 187 9.37 2.06 4.62
N GLY A 188 8.26 1.99 5.33
CA GLY A 188 8.16 2.65 6.63
C GLY A 188 6.91 2.29 7.41
N ARG A 189 6.95 2.62 8.70
CA ARG A 189 5.81 2.67 9.61
C ARG A 189 5.55 4.11 9.96
N ILE A 190 4.34 4.57 9.70
CA ILE A 190 3.99 5.99 9.72
C ILE A 190 3.07 6.26 10.88
N GLN A 191 3.41 7.29 11.66
CA GLN A 191 2.65 7.78 12.80
C GLN A 191 1.60 8.81 12.37
N SER A 192 0.65 9.06 13.28
CA SER A 192 -0.52 9.88 12.99
C SER A 192 -0.16 11.33 12.62
N ASP A 193 0.89 11.88 13.19
CA ASP A 193 1.41 13.22 12.86
C ASP A 193 2.18 13.28 11.53
N GLY A 194 2.35 12.14 10.85
CA GLY A 194 3.06 11.99 9.58
C GLY A 194 4.56 11.74 9.73
N THR A 195 5.09 11.66 10.96
CA THR A 195 6.45 11.19 11.18
C THR A 195 6.56 9.69 10.91
N SER A 196 7.79 9.21 10.67
CA SER A 196 8.04 7.78 10.50
C SER A 196 8.71 7.26 11.75
N GLU A 197 8.10 6.26 12.39
CA GLU A 197 8.73 5.55 13.51
C GLU A 197 9.97 4.78 13.02
N ILE A 198 9.83 4.17 11.84
CA ILE A 198 10.92 3.52 11.13
C ILE A 198 10.82 3.81 9.64
N ALA A 199 11.97 4.03 9.00
CA ALA A 199 12.04 4.39 7.59
C ALA A 199 13.26 3.75 6.90
N GLY A 200 13.04 3.31 5.66
CA GLY A 200 14.09 2.96 4.71
C GLY A 200 13.78 3.60 3.36
N GLY A 201 14.81 4.09 2.67
CA GLY A 201 14.66 4.79 1.39
C GLY A 201 14.37 6.29 1.57
N ASN A 202 14.22 6.99 0.44
CA ASN A 202 13.99 8.44 0.43
C ASN A 202 12.53 8.76 0.10
N PHE A 203 11.78 9.19 1.12
CA PHE A 203 10.39 9.58 0.99
C PHE A 203 10.04 10.65 2.03
N THR A 204 8.90 11.32 1.82
CA THR A 204 8.29 12.23 2.78
C THR A 204 6.86 11.83 3.00
N VAL A 205 6.39 11.92 4.24
CA VAL A 205 4.98 11.86 4.57
C VAL A 205 4.57 13.18 5.21
N THR A 206 3.52 13.80 4.69
CA THR A 206 2.95 15.03 5.22
C THR A 206 1.54 14.75 5.68
N LYS A 207 1.25 14.99 6.97
CA LYS A 207 -0.14 15.03 7.44
C LYS A 207 -0.88 16.12 6.70
N LEU A 208 -2.00 15.79 6.06
CA LEU A 208 -2.84 16.81 5.43
C LEU A 208 -3.58 17.56 6.55
N VAL A 209 -3.49 18.90 6.58
CA VAL A 209 -3.98 19.73 7.70
C VAL A 209 -4.97 20.83 7.30
N GLU A 210 -5.24 21.04 6.01
CA GLU A 210 -6.23 22.03 5.56
C GLU A 210 -7.61 21.43 5.28
N SER A 211 -8.54 21.61 6.21
CA SER A 211 -9.98 21.42 5.98
C SER A 211 -10.70 22.73 6.25
N PHE A 212 -11.25 23.33 5.20
CA PHE A 212 -12.25 24.38 5.32
C PHE A 212 -13.63 23.72 5.55
N PRO A 213 -14.49 24.31 6.42
CA PRO A 213 -15.90 23.94 6.47
C PRO A 213 -16.50 23.98 5.06
N PRO A 214 -17.45 23.10 4.71
CA PRO A 214 -18.16 23.20 3.44
C PRO A 214 -18.69 24.62 3.23
N VAL A 215 -18.30 25.23 2.12
CA VAL A 215 -18.80 26.54 1.71
C VAL A 215 -19.88 26.32 0.68
N ASN A 216 -21.10 26.75 1.00
CA ASN A 216 -22.19 26.79 0.04
C ASN A 216 -22.21 28.18 -0.60
N ALA A 217 -22.21 28.22 -1.92
CA ALA A 217 -22.38 29.45 -2.67
C ALA A 217 -23.38 29.26 -3.81
N THR A 218 -23.74 30.37 -4.43
CA THR A 218 -24.58 30.40 -5.62
C THR A 218 -23.79 31.06 -6.73
N ALA A 219 -23.79 30.46 -7.92
CA ALA A 219 -23.13 31.00 -9.11
C ALA A 219 -23.90 30.61 -10.37
N SER A 220 -23.62 31.30 -11.48
CA SER A 220 -24.05 30.84 -12.80
C SER A 220 -22.96 29.97 -13.43
N THR A 221 -23.37 28.91 -14.12
CA THR A 221 -22.50 28.11 -14.97
C THR A 221 -22.77 28.46 -16.43
N THR A 222 -21.74 28.39 -17.27
CA THR A 222 -21.86 28.46 -18.73
C THR A 222 -21.26 27.20 -19.31
N GLU A 223 -21.97 26.55 -20.23
CA GLU A 223 -21.46 25.34 -20.89
C GLU A 223 -20.10 25.61 -21.56
N LEU A 224 -19.13 24.71 -21.35
CA LEU A 224 -17.75 24.78 -21.83
C LEU A 224 -16.88 25.89 -21.21
N GLU A 225 -17.34 26.61 -20.18
CA GLU A 225 -16.51 27.54 -19.41
C GLU A 225 -15.95 26.90 -18.15
N PHE A 226 -14.78 27.38 -17.72
CA PHE A 226 -14.11 26.93 -16.50
C PHE A 226 -14.37 27.85 -15.32
N ASP A 227 -14.83 29.08 -15.55
CA ASP A 227 -14.97 30.06 -14.48
C ASP A 227 -16.43 30.15 -14.01
N VAL A 228 -16.60 30.19 -12.69
CA VAL A 228 -17.86 30.57 -12.05
C VAL A 228 -17.61 31.78 -11.16
N VAL A 229 -18.59 32.68 -11.04
CA VAL A 229 -18.50 33.85 -10.18
C VAL A 229 -19.46 33.69 -9.01
N VAL A 230 -18.92 33.67 -7.80
CA VAL A 230 -19.68 33.60 -6.55
C VAL A 230 -19.89 34.98 -5.94
N ALA A 231 -20.87 35.15 -5.05
CA ALA A 231 -21.08 36.43 -4.36
C ALA A 231 -20.00 36.72 -3.30
N ASP A 232 -19.51 35.67 -2.64
CA ASP A 232 -18.46 35.71 -1.62
C ASP A 232 -17.58 34.46 -1.77
N ALA A 233 -16.27 34.66 -1.90
CA ALA A 233 -15.29 33.59 -2.00
C ALA A 233 -14.62 33.27 -0.65
N THR A 234 -15.07 33.87 0.45
CA THR A 234 -14.54 33.61 1.78
C THR A 234 -14.68 32.12 2.13
N GLY A 235 -13.54 31.48 2.42
CA GLY A 235 -13.49 30.04 2.71
C GLY A 235 -13.41 29.13 1.49
N ILE A 236 -13.41 29.71 0.27
CA ILE A 236 -13.12 28.97 -0.97
C ILE A 236 -11.61 29.00 -1.23
N ALA A 237 -11.01 27.84 -1.47
CA ALA A 237 -9.57 27.68 -1.66
C ALA A 237 -9.27 26.71 -2.82
N VAL A 238 -8.10 26.91 -3.45
CA VAL A 238 -7.57 26.00 -4.47
C VAL A 238 -7.49 24.58 -3.91
N GLY A 239 -7.95 23.60 -4.70
CA GLY A 239 -7.98 22.18 -4.33
C GLY A 239 -9.27 21.70 -3.69
N GLN A 240 -10.22 22.58 -3.34
CA GLN A 240 -11.55 22.14 -2.90
C GLN A 240 -12.30 21.42 -4.02
N SER A 241 -12.94 20.32 -3.71
CA SER A 241 -13.94 19.70 -4.58
C SER A 241 -15.14 20.61 -4.75
N VAL A 242 -15.70 20.64 -5.96
CA VAL A 242 -16.87 21.44 -6.32
C VAL A 242 -17.96 20.51 -6.81
N THR A 243 -19.14 20.60 -6.21
CA THR A 243 -20.34 19.91 -6.68
C THR A 243 -21.48 20.89 -6.91
N GLY A 244 -22.33 20.57 -7.88
CA GLY A 244 -23.49 21.38 -8.27
C GLY A 244 -23.99 21.01 -9.66
N ASP A 245 -25.20 21.43 -10.00
CA ASP A 245 -25.78 21.13 -11.31
C ASP A 245 -24.97 21.78 -12.43
N GLY A 246 -24.64 21.00 -13.47
CA GLY A 246 -23.79 21.47 -14.56
C GLY A 246 -22.29 21.52 -14.22
N VAL A 247 -21.88 21.08 -13.03
CA VAL A 247 -20.46 20.88 -12.67
C VAL A 247 -20.12 19.38 -12.83
N PRO A 248 -19.11 19.01 -13.65
CA PRO A 248 -18.70 17.61 -13.79
C PRO A 248 -18.28 16.98 -12.46
N LEU A 249 -18.50 15.67 -12.31
CA LEU A 249 -18.02 14.92 -11.16
C LEU A 249 -16.47 14.98 -11.07
N GLY A 250 -15.95 15.12 -9.85
CA GLY A 250 -14.50 15.23 -9.61
C GLY A 250 -13.91 16.60 -9.96
N THR A 251 -14.74 17.61 -10.22
CA THR A 251 -14.27 18.99 -10.39
C THR A 251 -13.68 19.52 -9.09
N THR A 252 -12.58 20.26 -9.20
CA THR A 252 -11.92 20.96 -8.07
C THR A 252 -11.71 22.44 -8.40
N VAL A 253 -11.41 23.26 -7.39
CA VAL A 253 -11.00 24.65 -7.56
C VAL A 253 -9.56 24.70 -8.07
N ALA A 254 -9.36 25.14 -9.31
CA ALA A 254 -8.04 25.33 -9.92
C ALA A 254 -7.41 26.69 -9.57
N ALA A 255 -8.22 27.74 -9.42
CA ALA A 255 -7.75 29.06 -8.99
C ALA A 255 -8.88 29.87 -8.32
N VAL A 256 -8.50 30.81 -7.45
CA VAL A 256 -9.41 31.79 -6.83
C VAL A 256 -8.84 33.19 -7.11
N ASN A 257 -9.60 34.02 -7.83
CA ASN A 257 -9.22 35.41 -8.12
C ASN A 257 -10.38 36.36 -7.77
N GLY A 258 -10.33 36.91 -6.56
CA GLY A 258 -11.47 37.65 -6.02
C GLY A 258 -12.68 36.73 -5.87
N THR A 259 -13.79 37.06 -6.53
CA THR A 259 -15.01 36.26 -6.55
C THR A 259 -15.10 35.28 -7.72
N THR A 260 -14.11 35.28 -8.62
CA THR A 260 -14.04 34.32 -9.73
C THR A 260 -13.31 33.06 -9.27
N ILE A 261 -13.97 31.92 -9.42
CA ILE A 261 -13.45 30.60 -9.11
C ILE A 261 -13.24 29.86 -10.43
N THR A 262 -11.99 29.52 -10.74
CA THR A 262 -11.67 28.67 -11.89
C THR A 262 -11.78 27.21 -11.47
N LEU A 263 -12.60 26.45 -12.19
CA LEU A 263 -12.81 25.01 -12.03
C LEU A 263 -11.74 24.22 -12.77
N SER A 264 -11.43 23.01 -12.31
CA SER A 264 -10.50 22.11 -12.98
C SER A 264 -11.08 21.41 -14.21
N GLN A 265 -12.41 21.52 -14.41
CA GLN A 265 -13.14 20.99 -15.55
C GLN A 265 -14.19 22.02 -16.00
N ALA A 266 -14.46 22.08 -17.30
CA ALA A 266 -15.47 22.98 -17.81
C ALA A 266 -16.88 22.54 -17.42
N SER A 267 -17.77 23.48 -17.11
CA SER A 267 -19.18 23.20 -16.84
C SER A 267 -19.86 22.53 -18.04
N THR A 268 -20.78 21.61 -17.77
CA THR A 268 -21.48 20.82 -18.79
C THR A 268 -22.84 21.39 -19.20
N ALA A 269 -23.29 22.46 -18.55
CA ALA A 269 -24.55 23.11 -18.86
C ALA A 269 -24.50 24.59 -18.50
N THR A 270 -25.33 25.38 -19.19
CA THR A 270 -25.56 26.79 -18.85
C THR A 270 -26.77 26.90 -17.92
N ALA A 271 -26.57 27.44 -16.72
CA ALA A 271 -27.62 27.65 -15.73
C ALA A 271 -27.31 28.87 -14.84
N THR A 272 -28.36 29.51 -14.33
CA THR A 272 -28.25 30.63 -13.39
C THR A 272 -28.62 30.18 -11.97
N ASP A 273 -28.05 30.82 -10.97
CA ASP A 273 -28.32 30.55 -9.56
C ASP A 273 -28.12 29.08 -9.15
N VAL A 274 -27.10 28.42 -9.70
CA VAL A 274 -26.70 27.06 -9.35
C VAL A 274 -26.17 27.05 -7.92
N ALA A 275 -26.72 26.16 -7.08
CA ALA A 275 -26.15 25.88 -5.77
C ALA A 275 -24.84 25.08 -5.94
N LEU A 276 -23.73 25.69 -5.55
CA LEU A 276 -22.42 25.08 -5.54
C LEU A 276 -21.99 24.78 -4.11
N THR A 277 -21.47 23.58 -3.88
CA THR A 277 -20.83 23.21 -2.61
C THR A 277 -19.34 23.06 -2.86
N PHE A 278 -18.54 23.84 -2.13
CA PHE A 278 -17.09 23.74 -2.10
C PHE A 278 -16.68 22.98 -0.84
N THR A 279 -16.05 21.84 -1.00
CA THR A 279 -15.57 21.02 0.11
C THR A 279 -14.09 20.79 -0.03
N THR A 280 -13.31 21.09 1.00
CA THR A 280 -12.02 20.40 1.14
C THR A 280 -12.31 18.99 1.63
N PRO A 281 -11.71 17.97 1.03
CA PRO A 281 -11.78 16.65 1.63
C PRO A 281 -11.23 16.74 3.07
N PRO A 282 -11.87 16.05 4.05
CA PRO A 282 -11.47 16.14 5.46
C PRO A 282 -9.98 15.84 5.61
N THR A 283 -9.31 16.44 6.59
CA THR A 283 -7.86 16.26 6.83
C THR A 283 -7.55 15.11 7.76
N GLN A 284 -8.49 14.85 8.65
CA GLN A 284 -8.51 13.69 9.51
C GLN A 284 -8.27 12.44 8.67
N GLY A 285 -7.47 11.53 9.21
CA GLY A 285 -7.12 10.26 8.60
C GLY A 285 -6.40 10.35 7.27
N ARG A 286 -5.79 11.48 6.87
CA ARG A 286 -5.12 11.56 5.55
C ARG A 286 -3.69 12.05 5.58
N TRP A 287 -2.86 11.44 4.73
CA TRP A 287 -1.45 11.76 4.58
C TRP A 287 -1.05 11.79 3.11
N LEU A 288 -0.15 12.69 2.74
CA LEU A 288 0.50 12.69 1.42
C LEU A 288 1.86 12.03 1.53
N LEU A 289 2.00 10.84 0.94
CA LEU A 289 3.26 10.12 0.77
C LEU A 289 3.88 10.49 -0.58
N LYS A 290 5.12 10.97 -0.56
CA LYS A 290 5.94 11.17 -1.78
C LYS A 290 7.20 10.35 -1.68
N ILE A 291 7.50 9.56 -2.71
CA ILE A 291 8.70 8.75 -2.78
C ILE A 291 9.59 9.33 -3.87
N ALA A 292 10.84 9.64 -3.54
CA ALA A 292 11.72 10.37 -4.42
C ALA A 292 11.93 9.63 -5.75
N GLY A 293 11.65 10.33 -6.86
CA GLY A 293 11.81 9.79 -8.21
C GLY A 293 10.77 8.74 -8.64
N GLN A 294 9.72 8.51 -7.83
CA GLN A 294 8.67 7.54 -8.13
C GLN A 294 7.34 8.22 -8.45
N THR A 295 6.55 7.58 -9.31
CA THR A 295 5.21 8.00 -9.71
C THR A 295 4.25 6.80 -9.68
N ALA A 296 2.97 7.03 -10.00
CA ALA A 296 1.96 5.96 -10.10
C ALA A 296 2.30 4.83 -11.10
N THR A 297 3.25 5.04 -12.01
CA THR A 297 3.60 4.11 -13.09
C THR A 297 4.98 3.47 -12.92
N THR A 298 5.79 3.93 -11.98
CA THR A 298 7.16 3.43 -11.78
C THR A 298 7.24 2.27 -10.79
N GLY A 299 6.11 1.83 -10.24
CA GLY A 299 6.07 0.76 -9.26
C GLY A 299 4.70 0.51 -8.65
N THR A 300 4.71 -0.29 -7.60
CA THR A 300 3.54 -0.69 -6.84
C THR A 300 3.74 -0.28 -5.38
N LEU A 301 2.81 0.51 -4.85
CA LEU A 301 2.70 0.77 -3.41
C LEU A 301 1.85 -0.33 -2.76
N ILE A 302 2.31 -0.88 -1.66
CA ILE A 302 1.53 -1.77 -0.80
C ILE A 302 1.47 -1.13 0.58
N LEU A 303 0.28 -1.11 1.17
CA LEU A 303 0.08 -0.66 2.54
C LEU A 303 -0.82 -1.61 3.31
N THR A 304 -0.62 -1.66 4.63
CA THR A 304 -1.42 -2.45 5.55
C THR A 304 -1.65 -1.64 6.82
N PRO A 305 -2.86 -1.68 7.42
CA PRO A 305 -3.19 -0.88 8.58
C PRO A 305 -2.34 -1.26 9.79
N CYS A 306 -2.08 -0.28 10.64
CA CYS A 306 -1.52 -0.53 11.97
C CYS A 306 -2.64 -0.68 13.01
N THR A 307 -2.32 -1.32 14.14
CA THR A 307 -3.17 -1.38 15.33
C THR A 307 -2.37 -1.00 16.57
N GLY A 308 -2.94 -1.14 17.77
CA GLY A 308 -2.26 -0.96 19.06
C GLY A 308 -2.64 0.33 19.79
N GLY A 309 -3.15 1.33 19.08
CA GLY A 309 -3.75 2.53 19.67
C GLY A 309 -5.26 2.36 19.87
N PRO A 310 -5.96 3.36 20.43
CA PRO A 310 -7.40 3.30 20.63
C PRO A 310 -8.23 3.61 19.37
N ASN A 311 -7.68 4.39 18.42
CA ASN A 311 -8.38 4.90 17.23
C ASN A 311 -7.86 4.27 15.93
N ASN A 312 -7.14 3.16 15.99
CA ASN A 312 -6.65 2.44 14.81
C ASN A 312 -6.91 0.93 14.92
N ARG A 313 -7.80 0.52 15.82
CA ARG A 313 -8.02 -0.92 16.13
C ARG A 313 -8.74 -1.64 15.02
N ASP A 314 -9.48 -0.90 14.23
CA ASP A 314 -10.37 -1.35 13.19
C ASP A 314 -10.38 -0.42 11.99
N ASN A 315 -9.31 0.35 11.84
CA ASN A 315 -9.16 1.20 10.68
C ASN A 315 -8.73 0.38 9.46
N ILE A 316 -9.40 0.65 8.35
CA ILE A 316 -8.95 0.25 7.04
C ILE A 316 -8.10 1.36 6.44
N VAL A 317 -7.18 0.97 5.56
CA VAL A 317 -6.31 1.92 4.88
C VAL A 317 -6.34 1.70 3.38
N SER A 318 -6.37 2.80 2.65
CA SER A 318 -6.28 2.84 1.18
C SER A 318 -5.36 3.97 0.76
N TYR A 319 -5.02 3.99 -0.53
CA TYR A 319 -4.31 5.14 -1.09
C TYR A 319 -4.78 5.47 -2.48
N GLN A 320 -4.54 6.69 -2.95
CA GLN A 320 -4.78 7.08 -4.33
C GLN A 320 -3.66 8.01 -4.81
N TRP A 321 -3.23 7.85 -6.05
CA TRP A 321 -2.31 8.82 -6.66
C TRP A 321 -3.02 10.15 -6.91
N ASP A 322 -2.41 11.23 -6.45
CA ASP A 322 -2.81 12.61 -6.71
C ASP A 322 -1.82 13.22 -7.71
N GLU A 323 -2.30 13.45 -8.93
CA GLU A 323 -1.50 14.01 -10.01
C GLU A 323 -1.10 15.47 -9.73
N ALA A 324 -1.92 16.26 -9.06
CA ALA A 324 -1.59 17.65 -8.75
C ALA A 324 -0.48 17.74 -7.70
N GLN A 325 -0.53 16.85 -6.72
CA GLN A 325 0.45 16.81 -5.63
C GLN A 325 1.68 15.95 -5.96
N GLN A 326 1.64 15.14 -7.03
CA GLN A 326 2.68 14.19 -7.41
C GLN A 326 3.03 13.26 -6.23
N GLY A 327 2.02 12.64 -5.64
CA GLY A 327 2.17 11.75 -4.49
C GLY A 327 0.94 10.89 -4.24
N TRP A 328 1.05 9.96 -3.31
CA TRP A 328 -0.06 9.12 -2.88
C TRP A 328 -0.74 9.73 -1.67
N VAL A 329 -2.03 10.03 -1.80
CA VAL A 329 -2.88 10.36 -0.66
C VAL A 329 -3.29 9.04 -0.02
N VAL A 330 -2.79 8.78 1.18
CA VAL A 330 -3.18 7.65 2.03
C VAL A 330 -4.34 8.07 2.92
N GLU A 331 -5.33 7.20 3.09
CA GLU A 331 -6.45 7.41 4.00
C GLU A 331 -6.53 6.28 5.02
N SER A 332 -6.75 6.63 6.28
CA SER A 332 -7.17 5.76 7.38
C SER A 332 -8.63 6.04 7.65
N ARG A 333 -9.44 4.98 7.65
CA ARG A 333 -10.89 5.07 7.84
C ARG A 333 -11.37 4.10 8.89
N ASP A 334 -12.10 4.62 9.85
CA ASP A 334 -12.81 3.91 10.90
C ASP A 334 -14.00 3.16 10.32
N ILE A 335 -14.13 1.88 10.70
CA ILE A 335 -15.27 1.06 10.35
C ILE A 335 -16.41 1.41 11.31
N VAL A 336 -17.48 1.98 10.75
CA VAL A 336 -18.66 2.33 11.53
C VAL A 336 -19.71 1.21 11.51
N PRO A 337 -20.55 1.05 12.55
CA PRO A 337 -21.59 0.03 12.57
C PRO A 337 -22.63 0.20 11.46
N ALA A 338 -23.21 -0.91 11.01
CA ALA A 338 -24.47 -1.01 10.26
C ALA A 338 -24.51 -0.31 8.87
N MET A 339 -23.72 -0.81 7.91
CA MET A 339 -23.70 -0.34 6.51
C MET A 339 -23.36 1.15 6.33
N GLY A 340 -22.79 1.79 7.36
CA GLY A 340 -22.27 3.13 7.25
C GLY A 340 -21.02 3.17 6.38
N VAL A 341 -20.79 4.31 5.75
CA VAL A 341 -19.57 4.56 4.98
C VAL A 341 -18.42 4.77 5.98
N PRO A 342 -17.30 4.03 5.89
CA PRO A 342 -16.15 4.23 6.76
C PRO A 342 -15.71 5.69 6.79
N VAL A 343 -15.58 6.25 7.99
CA VAL A 343 -15.28 7.67 8.19
C VAL A 343 -13.79 7.87 8.36
N LEU A 344 -13.25 9.00 7.91
CA LEU A 344 -11.83 9.28 8.08
C LEU A 344 -11.47 9.42 9.56
N GLU A 345 -10.37 8.81 9.98
CA GLU A 345 -9.95 8.82 11.38
C GLU A 345 -8.43 8.99 11.57
N ASP A 346 -8.08 9.86 12.53
CA ASP A 346 -6.73 10.05 13.05
C ASP A 346 -6.48 9.13 14.25
N GLY A 347 -5.21 8.90 14.53
CA GLY A 347 -4.78 8.34 15.81
C GLY A 347 -5.18 9.28 16.95
N ALA A 348 -5.42 8.72 18.13
CA ALA A 348 -5.72 9.50 19.32
C ALA A 348 -4.54 10.37 19.77
N THR A 349 -3.31 9.98 19.42
CA THR A 349 -2.10 10.76 19.63
C THR A 349 -1.28 10.85 18.35
N GLY A 350 -0.41 11.87 18.26
CA GLY A 350 0.42 12.09 17.07
C GLY A 350 1.40 10.96 16.80
N ASP A 351 1.85 10.25 17.85
CA ASP A 351 2.79 9.14 17.79
C ASP A 351 2.13 7.76 17.61
N GLU A 352 0.81 7.70 17.41
CA GLU A 352 0.12 6.45 17.11
C GLU A 352 0.42 6.00 15.68
N ASP A 353 0.93 4.78 15.50
CA ASP A 353 1.19 4.21 14.18
C ASP A 353 -0.10 3.98 13.41
N MET A 354 -0.20 4.45 12.17
CA MET A 354 -1.43 4.38 11.37
C MET A 354 -1.33 3.35 10.24
N PHE A 355 -0.18 3.24 9.58
CA PHE A 355 0.02 2.28 8.51
C PHE A 355 1.48 1.90 8.31
N ASN A 356 1.68 0.67 7.84
CA ASN A 356 2.94 0.21 7.27
C ASN A 356 2.86 0.30 5.75
N PHE A 357 3.96 0.63 5.08
CA PHE A 357 4.02 0.61 3.62
C PHE A 357 5.33 0.06 3.08
N VAL A 358 5.29 -0.41 1.83
CA VAL A 358 6.46 -0.67 0.99
C VAL A 358 6.16 -0.22 -0.43
N PHE A 359 7.15 0.36 -1.10
CA PHE A 359 7.10 0.66 -2.53
C PHE A 359 8.08 -0.22 -3.29
N LEU A 360 7.55 -0.93 -4.27
CA LEU A 360 8.27 -1.86 -5.13
C LEU A 360 8.39 -1.26 -6.52
N THR A 361 9.61 -0.91 -6.95
CA THR A 361 9.81 -0.28 -8.26
C THR A 361 9.83 -1.30 -9.40
N THR A 362 9.32 -0.94 -10.56
CA THR A 362 9.56 -1.69 -11.81
C THR A 362 10.88 -1.32 -12.47
N GLN A 363 11.61 -0.35 -11.91
CA GLN A 363 12.88 0.17 -12.39
C GLN A 363 13.98 -0.01 -11.34
N PRO A 364 14.31 -1.26 -10.94
CA PRO A 364 15.42 -1.46 -10.01
C PRO A 364 16.71 -0.93 -10.64
N SER A 365 17.49 -0.16 -9.89
CA SER A 365 18.79 0.35 -10.35
C SER A 365 19.93 -0.68 -10.19
N ASN A 366 19.61 -1.90 -9.73
CA ASN A 366 20.53 -3.03 -9.72
C ASN A 366 20.81 -3.50 -11.15
N THR A 367 21.87 -2.92 -11.74
CA THR A 367 22.31 -3.23 -13.10
C THR A 367 23.15 -4.51 -13.07
N GLN A 368 23.00 -5.40 -14.05
CA GLN A 368 23.80 -6.62 -14.15
C GLN A 368 25.32 -6.27 -14.20
N PRO A 369 26.18 -7.01 -13.48
CA PRO A 369 27.62 -6.92 -13.65
C PRO A 369 28.02 -7.12 -15.12
N THR A 370 29.05 -6.41 -15.54
CA THR A 370 29.68 -6.56 -16.85
C THR A 370 31.00 -7.31 -16.71
N VAL A 371 31.32 -8.16 -17.68
CA VAL A 371 32.61 -8.85 -17.76
C VAL A 371 33.08 -8.91 -19.21
N SER A 372 34.38 -8.73 -19.44
CA SER A 372 34.98 -8.85 -20.76
C SER A 372 36.36 -9.49 -20.67
N ILE A 373 36.62 -10.51 -21.51
CA ILE A 373 37.95 -11.12 -21.62
C ILE A 373 38.87 -10.15 -22.35
N THR A 374 39.99 -9.80 -21.72
CA THR A 374 41.00 -8.89 -22.27
C THR A 374 42.21 -9.63 -22.84
N SER A 375 42.42 -10.89 -22.44
CA SER A 375 43.41 -11.78 -23.03
C SER A 375 43.00 -13.24 -22.84
N PRO A 376 43.28 -14.13 -23.82
CA PRO A 376 43.84 -13.82 -25.13
C PRO A 376 42.84 -13.07 -26.03
N ALA A 377 43.35 -12.30 -26.98
CA ALA A 377 42.51 -11.66 -27.98
C ALA A 377 41.78 -12.72 -28.83
N ASN A 378 40.58 -12.40 -29.30
CA ASN A 378 39.85 -13.28 -30.21
C ASN A 378 40.70 -13.64 -31.43
N GLY A 379 40.84 -14.94 -31.71
CA GLY A 379 41.68 -15.45 -32.79
C GLY A 379 43.17 -15.58 -32.46
N ALA A 380 43.59 -15.42 -31.20
CA ALA A 380 44.96 -15.72 -30.80
C ALA A 380 45.34 -17.17 -31.11
N GLU A 381 46.50 -17.37 -31.73
CA GLU A 381 47.06 -18.70 -31.95
C GLU A 381 47.73 -19.19 -30.67
N ILE A 382 47.29 -20.35 -30.20
CA ILE A 382 47.78 -20.98 -28.98
C ILE A 382 48.38 -22.33 -29.36
N PHE A 383 49.67 -22.51 -29.09
CA PHE A 383 50.35 -23.77 -29.32
C PHE A 383 49.96 -24.81 -28.25
N THR A 384 49.75 -26.03 -28.70
CA THR A 384 49.43 -27.16 -27.83
C THR A 384 50.55 -27.40 -26.82
N GLY A 385 50.17 -27.64 -25.57
CA GLY A 385 51.11 -27.84 -24.45
C GLY A 385 51.52 -26.56 -23.73
N ASN A 386 51.15 -25.37 -24.21
CA ASN A 386 51.40 -24.12 -23.51
C ASN A 386 50.29 -23.81 -22.49
N SER A 387 50.68 -23.25 -21.34
CA SER A 387 49.72 -22.63 -20.42
C SER A 387 49.16 -21.35 -21.02
N VAL A 388 47.85 -21.16 -20.89
CA VAL A 388 47.14 -19.95 -21.35
C VAL A 388 46.68 -19.17 -20.13
N THR A 389 47.13 -17.93 -20.00
CA THR A 389 46.62 -17.02 -18.98
C THR A 389 45.42 -16.26 -19.56
N ILE A 390 44.26 -16.43 -18.93
CA ILE A 390 43.06 -15.65 -19.25
C ILE A 390 42.99 -14.45 -18.31
N THR A 391 42.75 -13.26 -18.85
CA THR A 391 42.48 -12.04 -18.07
C THR A 391 41.14 -11.48 -18.49
N ALA A 392 40.42 -10.90 -17.52
CA ALA A 392 39.15 -10.24 -17.76
C ALA A 392 39.02 -8.98 -16.90
N ASP A 393 38.36 -7.97 -17.46
CA ASP A 393 37.87 -6.83 -16.71
C ASP A 393 36.42 -7.11 -16.33
N ALA A 394 36.09 -6.94 -15.05
CA ALA A 394 34.72 -7.05 -14.55
C ALA A 394 34.37 -5.77 -13.78
N ALA A 395 33.15 -5.28 -13.98
CA ALA A 395 32.65 -4.09 -13.32
C ALA A 395 31.19 -4.28 -12.92
N ASP A 396 30.82 -3.72 -11.78
CA ASP A 396 29.45 -3.66 -11.30
C ASP A 396 29.15 -2.24 -10.85
N THR A 397 27.90 -1.78 -11.05
CA THR A 397 27.49 -0.42 -10.71
C THR A 397 26.97 -0.40 -9.28
N ALA A 398 27.36 0.60 -8.49
CA ALA A 398 26.94 0.72 -7.10
C ALA A 398 25.40 0.65 -6.96
N PRO A 399 24.87 -0.09 -5.96
CA PRO A 399 25.61 -0.64 -4.82
C PRO A 399 26.27 -2.00 -5.08
N GLY A 400 26.15 -2.55 -6.29
CA GLY A 400 26.77 -3.81 -6.68
C GLY A 400 28.30 -3.79 -6.57
N THR A 401 28.88 -4.96 -6.33
CA THR A 401 30.33 -5.18 -6.36
C THR A 401 30.61 -6.55 -6.97
N VAL A 402 31.70 -6.66 -7.74
CA VAL A 402 32.12 -7.95 -8.30
C VAL A 402 32.65 -8.83 -7.19
N THR A 403 31.97 -9.95 -6.92
CA THR A 403 32.35 -10.93 -5.89
C THR A 403 33.18 -12.07 -6.44
N ALA A 404 32.99 -12.43 -7.72
CA ALA A 404 33.74 -13.46 -8.41
C ALA A 404 33.77 -13.22 -9.93
N VAL A 405 34.79 -13.79 -10.59
CA VAL A 405 34.84 -13.98 -12.04
C VAL A 405 35.15 -15.46 -12.28
N GLU A 406 34.27 -16.12 -13.02
CA GLU A 406 34.39 -17.53 -13.37
C GLU A 406 34.73 -17.67 -14.86
N PHE A 407 35.71 -18.51 -15.18
CA PHE A 407 36.14 -18.75 -16.55
C PHE A 407 35.66 -20.12 -16.99
N TYR A 408 35.05 -20.22 -18.17
CA TYR A 408 34.56 -21.49 -18.69
C TYR A 408 35.26 -21.82 -20.02
N LEU A 409 35.64 -23.09 -20.19
CA LEU A 409 36.06 -23.64 -21.46
C LEU A 409 35.04 -24.68 -21.93
N ASN A 410 34.41 -24.45 -23.09
CA ASN A 410 33.37 -25.33 -23.64
C ASN A 410 32.20 -25.60 -22.66
N GLY A 411 31.82 -24.58 -21.87
CA GLY A 411 30.74 -24.69 -20.88
C GLY A 411 31.10 -25.48 -19.62
N GLN A 412 32.39 -25.72 -19.36
CA GLN A 412 32.90 -26.31 -18.12
C GLN A 412 33.75 -25.26 -17.38
N LEU A 413 33.53 -25.13 -16.08
CA LEU A 413 34.26 -24.22 -15.18
C LEU A 413 35.73 -24.62 -15.07
#